data_AF-A0A1Q3V7L8-F1
#
_entry.id   AF-A0A1Q3V7L8-F1
#
_cell.length_a   1.000
_cell.length_b   1.000
_cell.length_c   1.000
_cell.angle_alpha   90.00
_cell.angle_beta   90.00
_cell.angle_gamma   90.00
#
_symmetry.space_group_name_H-M   'P 1'
#
loop_
_entity.id
_entity.type
_entity.pdbx_description
1 polymer ?
#
loop_
_entity_poly.entity_id
_entity_poly.type
_entity_poly.pdbx_seq_one_letter_code
_entity_poly.pdbx_strand_id
1 'polypeptide(L)' 'MSQTTIPELTLRAPVSPLILSDRLLSLAVDADRAGFTGTAERLLRLAHTVLDEPPARPH' A
#
# COMPACT_ATOMS: atom_id res chain seq x y z
N MET A 1 -30.21 -8.55 25.97
CA MET A 1 -30.02 -8.93 24.55
C MET A 1 -28.69 -8.32 24.10
N SER A 2 -27.59 -9.00 24.41
CA SER A 2 -26.24 -8.52 24.11
C SER A 2 -25.95 -8.80 22.63
N GLN A 3 -25.96 -7.75 21.80
CA GLN A 3 -25.60 -7.87 20.39
C GLN A 3 -24.08 -7.91 20.25
N THR A 4 -23.58 -9.14 20.22
CA THR A 4 -22.56 -9.68 19.32
C THR A 4 -21.51 -8.69 18.82
N THR A 5 -20.35 -8.73 19.49
CA THR A 5 -19.04 -8.42 18.93
C THR A 5 -18.91 -9.03 17.53
N ILE A 6 -18.96 -8.19 16.49
CA ILE A 6 -18.41 -8.55 15.18
C ILE A 6 -16.90 -8.55 15.41
N PRO A 7 -16.19 -9.68 15.32
CA PRO A 7 -14.74 -9.62 15.32
C PRO A 7 -14.37 -8.75 14.13
N GLU A 8 -13.62 -7.69 14.41
CA GLU A 8 -12.92 -6.88 13.44
C GLU A 8 -12.03 -7.83 12.64
N LEU A 9 -12.64 -8.43 11.62
CA LEU A 9 -11.98 -9.20 10.61
C LEU A 9 -11.14 -8.16 9.89
N THR A 10 -9.94 -7.94 10.42
CA THR A 10 -8.73 -7.54 9.71
C THR A 10 -8.47 -8.57 8.62
N LEU A 11 -9.44 -8.71 7.71
CA LEU A 11 -9.24 -9.24 6.38
C LEU A 11 -8.20 -8.28 5.82
N ARG A 12 -6.94 -8.71 5.92
CA ARG A 12 -5.88 -8.35 5.00
C ARG A 12 -6.38 -8.77 3.63
N ALA A 13 -7.36 -8.02 3.11
CA ALA A 13 -7.79 -8.14 1.74
C ALA A 13 -6.49 -8.09 0.93
N PRO A 14 -6.23 -9.07 0.06
CA PRO A 14 -4.99 -9.10 -0.68
C PRO A 14 -4.86 -7.74 -1.36
N VAL A 15 -3.90 -6.95 -0.88
CA VAL A 15 -3.72 -5.60 -1.40
C VAL A 15 -3.17 -5.83 -2.78
N SER A 16 -4.05 -5.68 -3.78
CA SER A 16 -3.64 -5.77 -5.18
C SER A 16 -2.40 -4.89 -5.36
N PRO A 17 -1.36 -5.35 -6.07
CA PRO A 17 -0.16 -4.55 -6.31
C PRO A 17 -0.51 -3.15 -6.84
N LEU A 18 -1.58 -3.04 -7.61
CA LEU A 18 -2.10 -1.75 -8.12
C LEU A 18 -2.64 -0.85 -7.00
N ILE A 19 -3.42 -1.40 -6.07
CA ILE A 19 -3.95 -0.64 -4.92
C ILE A 19 -2.84 -0.25 -3.95
N LEU A 20 -1.85 -1.12 -3.76
CA LEU A 20 -0.68 -0.81 -2.94
C LEU A 20 0.12 0.33 -3.57
N SER A 21 0.31 0.29 -4.90
CA SER A 21 1.06 1.31 -5.63
C SER A 21 0.35 2.65 -5.62
N ASP A 22 -0.97 2.68 -5.82
CA ASP A 22 -1.78 3.91 -5.72
C ASP A 22 -1.66 4.59 -4.34
N ARG A 23 -1.69 3.80 -3.26
CA ARG A 23 -1.48 4.30 -1.89
C ARG A 23 -0.05 4.83 -1.69
N LEU A 24 0.95 4.15 -2.22
CA LEU A 24 2.35 4.60 -2.15
C LEU A 24 2.56 5.92 -2.89
N LEU A 25 1.93 6.09 -4.06
CA LEU A 25 1.97 7.34 -4.82
C LEU A 25 1.27 8.47 -4.07
N SER A 26 0.10 8.22 -3.49
CA SER A 26 -0.62 9.20 -2.67
C SER A 26 0.25 9.66 -1.49
N LEU A 27 0.87 8.71 -0.78
CA LEU A 27 1.77 9.04 0.33
C LEU A 27 3.04 9.78 -0.11
N ALA A 28 3.55 9.48 -1.32
CA ALA A 28 4.68 10.21 -1.89
C ALA A 28 4.32 11.68 -2.14
N VAL A 29 3.13 11.96 -2.67
CA VAL A 29 2.62 13.32 -2.87
C VAL A 29 2.47 14.06 -1.54
N ASP A 30 1.92 13.40 -0.51
CA ASP A 30 1.78 14.00 0.81
C ASP A 30 3.15 14.28 1.45
N ALA A 31 4.10 13.36 1.31
CA ALA A 31 5.47 13.53 1.78
C ALA A 31 6.18 14.69 1.07
N ASP A 32 6.03 14.83 -0.24
CA ASP A 32 6.62 15.93 -1.01
C ASP A 32 6.04 17.28 -0.59
N ARG A 33 4.71 17.36 -0.44
CA ARG A 33 4.02 18.57 0.05
C ARG A 33 4.43 18.98 1.45
N ALA A 34 4.76 18.01 2.31
CA ALA A 34 5.26 18.24 3.64
C ALA A 34 6.78 18.56 3.69
N GLY A 35 7.46 18.58 2.54
CA GLY A 35 8.90 18.85 2.44
C GLY A 35 9.80 17.65 2.70
N PHE A 36 9.23 16.44 2.84
CA PHE A 36 9.97 15.19 2.99
C PHE A 36 10.34 14.58 1.63
N THR A 37 11.04 15.34 0.78
CA THR A 37 11.36 14.95 -0.60
C THR A 37 12.08 13.59 -0.69
N GLY A 38 13.04 13.31 0.19
CA GLY A 38 13.73 12.00 0.19
C GLY A 38 12.81 10.81 0.53
N THR A 39 11.78 11.04 1.35
CA THR A 39 10.74 10.04 1.63
C THR A 39 9.82 9.86 0.43
N ALA A 40 9.41 10.96 -0.22
CA ALA A 40 8.59 10.92 -1.42
C ALA A 40 9.25 10.10 -2.54
N GLU A 41 10.54 10.32 -2.80
CA GLU A 41 11.30 9.54 -3.78
C GLU A 41 11.38 8.06 -3.42
N ARG A 42 11.56 7.74 -2.13
CA ARG A 42 11.62 6.35 -1.68
C ARG A 42 10.28 5.64 -1.88
N LEU A 43 9.18 6.33 -1.59
CA LEU A 43 7.82 5.81 -1.78
C LEU A 43 7.51 5.60 -3.27
N LEU A 44 7.93 6.53 -4.13
CA LEU A 44 7.81 6.40 -5.58
C LEU A 44 8.57 5.17 -6.10
N ARG A 45 9.84 4.99 -5.71
CA ARG A 45 10.63 3.81 -6.09
C ARG A 45 9.97 2.51 -5.63
N LEU A 46 9.40 2.50 -4.43
CA LEU A 46 8.70 1.33 -3.90
C LEU A 46 7.44 1.00 -4.71
N ALA A 47 6.67 2.01 -5.13
CA ALA A 47 5.50 1.81 -5.99
C ALA A 47 5.89 1.17 -7.32
N HIS A 48 7.00 1.60 -7.92
CA HIS A 48 7.54 0.97 -9.13
C HIS A 48 7.93 -0.49 -8.91
N THR A 49 8.68 -0.79 -7.82
CA THR A 49 9.06 -2.17 -7.50
C THR A 49 7.85 -3.09 -7.31
N VAL A 50 6.80 -2.61 -6.66
CA VAL A 50 5.57 -3.40 -6.42
C VAL A 50 4.85 -3.73 -7.73
N LEU A 51 4.86 -2.83 -8.71
CA LEU A 51 4.26 -3.08 -10.04
C LEU A 51 5.14 -3.96 -10.93
N ASP A 52 6.46 -3.79 -10.84
CA ASP A 52 7.43 -4.53 -11.63
C ASP A 52 7.70 -5.95 -11.09
N GLU A 53 7.30 -6.25 -9.86
CA GLU A 53 7.48 -7.58 -9.28
C GLU A 53 6.65 -8.61 -10.07
N PRO A 54 7.30 -9.55 -10.79
CA PRO A 54 6.57 -10.56 -11.54
C PRO A 54 5.76 -11.40 -10.57
N PRO A 55 4.52 -11.82 -10.93
CA PRO A 55 3.71 -12.66 -10.07
C PRO A 55 4.54 -13.89 -9.69
N ALA A 56 4.81 -14.05 -8.39
CA ALA A 56 5.60 -15.16 -7.86
C ALA A 56 5.03 -16.45 -8.46
N ARG A 57 5.82 -17.07 -9.34
CA ARG A 57 5.38 -18.24 -10.12
C ARG A 57 5.08 -19.34 -9.10
N PRO A 58 3.83 -19.84 -8.97
CA PRO A 58 3.57 -20.94 -8.06
C PRO A 58 4.32 -22.16 -8.56
N HIS A 59 5.15 -22.74 -7.67
CA HIS A 59 5.85 -24.01 -7.90
C HIS A 59 4.88 -25.19 -7.88
#